data_AF-A0A954IPH4-F1
#
_entry.id   AF-A0A954IPH4-F1
#
_cell.length_a   1.000
_cell.length_b   1.000
_cell.length_c   1.000
_cell.angle_alpha   90.00
_cell.angle_beta   90.00
_cell.angle_gamma   90.00
#
_symmetry.space_group_name_H-M   'P 1'
#
loop_
_entity.id
_entity.type
_entity.pdbx_description
1 polymer ?
#
loop_
_entity_poly.entity_id
_entity_poly.type
_entity_poly.pdbx_seq_one_letter_code
_entity_poly.pdbx_strand_id
1 'polypeptide(L)'
;MAYYHRVMTREDVKKRLGRLNFSARTLFALCCVTHGRSTFFTCLDADDCGWYEEQVPMIDDFWNSFPGSLNSKSIQERHAAASKLLDFKDYLEFESYQFAVGEHALIAATIDAFDCSFSAESFDNPTNAAYQIYWAIVQAEIIEKGEGTDESWLTRLEAQNAICRSEIDFQLKCLRVIENWQGPLPNYEEVEIAIESL
;
A
#
# COMPACT_ATOMS: atom_id res chain seq x y z
N MET A 1 -19.48 -0.47 9.71
CA MET A 1 -18.20 0.27 9.76
C MET A 1 -17.06 -0.70 10.02
N ALA A 2 -16.24 -0.90 8.99
CA ALA A 2 -15.08 -1.81 8.95
C ALA A 2 -14.11 -1.61 10.13
N TYR A 3 -13.42 -2.67 10.53
CA TYR A 3 -12.49 -2.67 11.67
C TYR A 3 -11.30 -1.75 11.43
N TYR A 4 -10.79 -1.70 10.20
CA TYR A 4 -9.77 -0.73 9.79
C TYR A 4 -10.15 0.71 10.14
N HIS A 5 -11.37 1.13 9.78
CA HIS A 5 -11.86 2.47 10.07
C HIS A 5 -12.10 2.74 11.57
N ARG A 6 -12.15 1.70 12.41
CA ARG A 6 -12.25 1.85 13.87
C ARG A 6 -10.88 2.01 14.53
N VAL A 7 -9.88 1.25 14.08
CA VAL A 7 -8.54 1.23 14.68
C VAL A 7 -7.64 2.31 14.07
N MET A 8 -7.75 2.50 12.76
CA MET A 8 -7.00 3.49 12.00
C MET A 8 -7.97 4.39 11.25
N THR A 9 -8.51 5.38 11.96
CA THR A 9 -9.43 6.33 11.33
C THR A 9 -8.69 7.08 10.22
N ARG A 10 -9.30 7.15 9.04
CA ARG A 10 -8.71 7.84 7.87
C ARG A 10 -8.35 9.28 8.23
N GLU A 11 -9.18 9.93 9.04
CA GLU A 11 -8.97 11.29 9.52
C GLU A 11 -7.77 11.42 10.46
N ASP A 12 -7.55 10.47 11.38
CA ASP A 12 -6.39 10.50 12.28
C ASP A 12 -5.08 10.29 11.51
N VAL A 13 -5.05 9.35 10.57
CA VAL A 13 -3.89 9.12 9.70
C VAL A 13 -3.62 10.36 8.85
N LYS A 14 -4.65 10.90 8.20
CA LYS A 14 -4.55 12.13 7.40
C LYS A 14 -4.05 13.31 8.23
N LYS A 15 -4.53 13.48 9.47
CA LYS A 15 -4.09 14.53 10.39
C LYS A 15 -2.63 14.36 10.82
N ARG A 16 -2.18 13.12 11.06
CA ARG A 16 -0.79 12.80 11.39
C ARG A 16 0.13 13.07 10.20
N LEU A 17 -0.21 12.53 9.03
CA LEU A 17 0.51 12.76 7.78
C LEU A 17 0.57 14.25 7.41
N GLY A 18 -0.48 15.02 7.68
CA GLY A 18 -0.51 16.47 7.42
C GLY A 18 0.51 17.28 8.23
N ARG A 19 1.12 16.69 9.27
CA ARG A 19 2.22 17.30 10.05
C ARG A 19 3.59 16.96 9.47
N LEU A 20 3.66 15.99 8.57
CA LEU A 20 4.90 15.54 7.95
C LEU A 20 5.20 16.38 6.70
N ASN A 21 6.49 16.55 6.42
CA ASN A 21 6.92 17.16 5.17
C ASN A 21 6.56 16.26 3.98
N PHE A 22 6.71 16.81 2.77
CA PHE A 22 6.43 16.10 1.52
C PHE A 22 7.12 14.73 1.45
N SER A 23 8.45 14.70 1.62
CA SER A 23 9.24 13.47 1.47
C SER A 23 8.90 12.39 2.50
N ALA A 24 8.57 12.77 3.73
CA ALA A 24 8.16 11.84 4.78
C ALA A 24 6.77 11.23 4.51
N ARG A 25 5.85 12.01 3.92
CA ARG A 25 4.56 11.47 3.44
C ARG A 25 4.76 10.48 2.30
N THR A 26 5.65 10.80 1.36
CA THR A 26 6.02 9.89 0.28
C THR A 26 6.61 8.59 0.82
N LEU A 27 7.55 8.69 1.77
CA LEU A 27 8.16 7.53 2.43
C LEU A 27 7.10 6.61 3.05
N PHE A 28 6.12 7.17 3.76
CA PHE A 28 5.02 6.39 4.33
C PHE A 28 4.24 5.62 3.26
N ALA A 29 3.84 6.29 2.17
CA ALA A 29 3.09 5.64 1.08
C ALA A 29 3.88 4.48 0.47
N LEU A 30 5.18 4.67 0.25
CA LEU A 30 6.06 3.65 -0.32
C LEU A 30 6.27 2.47 0.61
N CYS A 31 6.45 2.70 1.91
CA CYS A 31 6.54 1.62 2.89
C CYS A 31 5.27 0.78 2.90
N CYS A 32 4.09 1.42 2.90
CA CYS A 32 2.80 0.71 2.81
C CYS A 32 2.73 -0.14 1.54
N VAL A 33 3.07 0.42 0.38
CA VAL A 33 3.05 -0.31 -0.89
C VAL A 33 4.03 -1.48 -0.90
N THR A 34 5.24 -1.27 -0.40
CA THR A 34 6.31 -2.29 -0.40
C THR A 34 5.96 -3.47 0.51
N HIS A 35 5.53 -3.19 1.75
CA HIS A 35 5.11 -4.21 2.70
C HIS A 35 3.83 -4.92 2.27
N GLY A 36 2.84 -4.13 1.83
CA GLY A 36 1.54 -4.61 1.39
C GLY A 36 1.62 -5.56 0.21
N ARG A 37 2.49 -5.25 -0.75
CA ARG A 37 2.82 -6.12 -1.88
C ARG A 37 3.27 -7.50 -1.40
N SER A 38 4.32 -7.54 -0.57
CA SER A 38 4.87 -8.80 -0.05
C SER A 38 3.83 -9.61 0.73
N THR A 39 2.99 -8.92 1.51
CA THR A 39 1.89 -9.54 2.27
C THR A 39 0.85 -10.14 1.33
N PHE A 40 0.37 -9.39 0.34
CA PHE A 40 -0.64 -9.84 -0.63
C PHE A 40 -0.21 -11.10 -1.38
N PHE A 41 1.02 -11.15 -1.88
CA PHE A 41 1.51 -12.33 -2.62
C PHE A 41 1.78 -13.53 -1.71
N THR A 42 2.08 -13.31 -0.42
CA THR A 42 2.16 -14.39 0.56
C THR A 42 0.79 -15.04 0.80
N CYS A 43 -0.31 -14.26 0.71
CA CYS A 43 -1.66 -14.76 0.88
C CYS A 43 -2.18 -15.60 -0.30
N LEU A 44 -1.67 -15.37 -1.52
CA LEU A 44 -2.27 -15.91 -2.75
C LEU A 44 -1.49 -17.02 -3.44
N ASP A 45 -0.33 -17.42 -2.91
CA ASP A 45 0.62 -18.36 -3.54
C ASP A 45 1.00 -17.89 -4.97
N ALA A 46 2.10 -17.14 -5.06
CA ALA A 46 2.44 -16.17 -6.11
C ALA A 46 2.51 -16.65 -7.59
N ASP A 47 2.20 -17.91 -7.89
CA ASP A 47 2.39 -18.51 -9.22
C ASP A 47 1.35 -18.06 -10.28
N ASP A 48 0.21 -17.47 -9.88
CA ASP A 48 -0.90 -17.11 -10.80
C ASP A 48 -1.06 -15.59 -11.06
N CYS A 49 -0.07 -14.76 -10.71
CA CYS A 49 -0.20 -13.30 -10.79
C CYS A 49 0.48 -12.72 -12.04
N GLY A 50 -0.26 -12.60 -13.15
CA GLY A 50 0.29 -12.12 -14.43
C GLY A 50 0.86 -10.69 -14.43
N TRP A 51 0.49 -9.86 -13.45
CA TRP A 51 0.83 -8.43 -13.42
C TRP A 51 1.91 -8.09 -12.38
N TYR A 52 2.25 -9.08 -11.54
CA TYR A 52 3.30 -8.99 -10.55
C TYR A 52 4.66 -8.70 -11.20
N GLU A 53 4.95 -9.37 -12.31
CA GLU A 53 6.21 -9.21 -13.05
C GLU A 53 6.44 -7.78 -13.54
N GLU A 54 5.36 -7.04 -13.84
CA GLU A 54 5.44 -5.65 -14.32
C GLU A 54 5.47 -4.64 -13.16
N GLN A 55 4.76 -4.89 -12.06
CA GLN A 55 4.72 -3.97 -10.91
C GLN A 55 5.98 -4.02 -10.04
N VAL A 56 6.58 -5.19 -9.84
CA VAL A 56 7.72 -5.37 -8.92
C VAL A 56 8.91 -4.50 -9.30
N PRO A 57 9.38 -4.50 -10.56
CA PRO A 57 10.50 -3.67 -10.96
C PRO A 57 10.24 -2.17 -10.74
N MET A 58 9.00 -1.70 -10.87
CA MET A 58 8.68 -0.27 -10.73
C MET A 58 8.92 0.27 -9.32
N ILE A 59 8.57 -0.51 -8.30
CA ILE A 59 8.75 -0.14 -6.88
C ILE A 59 10.21 -0.36 -6.47
N ASP A 60 10.84 -1.45 -6.90
CA ASP A 60 12.23 -1.74 -6.55
C ASP A 60 13.18 -0.70 -7.18
N ASP A 61 12.95 -0.35 -8.45
CA ASP A 61 13.66 0.73 -9.13
C ASP A 61 13.38 2.10 -8.50
N PHE A 62 12.24 2.27 -7.81
CA PHE A 62 11.95 3.46 -7.03
C PHE A 62 12.88 3.57 -5.83
N TRP A 63 12.95 2.53 -5.01
CA TRP A 63 13.81 2.50 -3.84
C TRP A 63 15.29 2.74 -4.17
N ASN A 64 15.78 2.21 -5.30
CA ASN A 64 17.16 2.44 -5.76
C ASN A 64 17.52 3.92 -6.01
N SER A 65 16.52 4.78 -6.17
CA SER A 65 16.69 6.19 -6.52
C SER A 65 16.15 7.15 -5.46
N PHE A 66 15.43 6.65 -4.44
CA PHE A 66 14.90 7.43 -3.34
C PHE A 66 15.99 7.77 -2.31
N PRO A 67 15.99 8.96 -1.69
CA PRO A 67 15.07 10.09 -1.88
C PRO A 67 15.42 11.02 -3.06
N GLY A 68 16.52 10.75 -3.79
CA GLY A 68 17.02 11.61 -4.87
C GLY A 68 16.11 11.75 -6.10
N SER A 69 15.12 10.85 -6.26
CA SER A 69 14.17 10.81 -7.37
C SER A 69 12.86 11.59 -7.13
N LEU A 70 12.69 12.21 -5.96
CA LEU A 70 11.53 13.06 -5.69
C LEU A 70 11.43 14.21 -6.70
N ASN A 71 10.22 14.45 -7.22
CA ASN A 71 9.93 15.42 -8.29
C ASN A 71 10.71 15.20 -9.60
N SER A 72 11.24 14.00 -9.85
CA SER A 72 11.97 13.70 -11.09
C SER A 72 11.04 13.35 -12.26
N LYS A 73 11.52 13.53 -13.50
CA LYS A 73 10.81 13.03 -14.69
C LYS A 73 10.66 11.50 -14.66
N SER A 74 11.64 10.80 -14.09
CA SER A 74 11.62 9.34 -14.01
C SER A 74 10.46 8.81 -13.18
N ILE A 75 10.06 9.51 -12.11
CA ILE A 75 8.92 9.08 -11.30
C ILE A 75 7.57 9.36 -12.00
N GLN A 76 7.48 10.44 -12.78
CA GLN A 76 6.31 10.70 -13.61
C GLN A 76 6.14 9.65 -14.71
N GLU A 77 7.24 9.19 -15.31
CA GLU A 77 7.23 8.11 -16.30
C GLU A 77 6.78 6.77 -15.67
N ARG A 78 7.20 6.48 -14.44
CA ARG A 78 6.76 5.30 -13.68
C ARG A 78 5.30 5.37 -13.28
N HIS A 79 4.83 6.54 -12.84
CA HIS A 79 3.41 6.80 -12.60
C HIS A 79 2.57 6.56 -13.86
N ALA A 80 3.01 7.08 -15.00
CA ALA A 80 2.33 6.85 -16.28
C ALA A 80 2.35 5.37 -16.68
N ALA A 81 3.42 4.63 -16.37
CA ALA A 81 3.49 3.19 -16.60
C ALA A 81 2.50 2.44 -15.70
N ALA A 82 2.50 2.70 -14.39
CA ALA A 82 1.56 2.09 -13.45
C ALA A 82 0.09 2.44 -13.77
N SER A 83 -0.19 3.66 -14.21
CA SER A 83 -1.54 4.09 -14.61
C SER A 83 -2.07 3.31 -15.82
N LYS A 84 -1.20 2.93 -16.77
CA LYS A 84 -1.60 2.09 -17.90
C LYS A 84 -1.97 0.68 -17.49
N LEU A 85 -1.41 0.19 -16.39
CA LEU A 85 -1.81 -1.09 -15.82
C LEU A 85 -3.26 -1.01 -15.29
N LEU A 86 -3.62 0.09 -14.62
CA LEU A 86 -4.98 0.27 -14.10
C LEU A 86 -6.06 0.33 -15.20
N ASP A 87 -5.71 0.86 -16.38
CA ASP A 87 -6.64 1.13 -17.49
C ASP A 87 -7.01 -0.14 -18.29
N PHE A 88 -6.35 -1.26 -18.04
CA PHE A 88 -6.64 -2.51 -18.75
C PHE A 88 -7.94 -3.13 -18.25
N LYS A 89 -8.89 -3.32 -19.17
CA LYS A 89 -10.25 -3.82 -18.91
C LYS A 89 -10.36 -5.33 -18.72
N ASP A 90 -9.24 -6.04 -18.76
CA ASP A 90 -9.23 -7.50 -18.81
C ASP A 90 -9.33 -8.13 -17.41
N TYR A 91 -9.55 -7.34 -16.36
CA TYR A 91 -9.82 -7.84 -15.01
C TYR A 91 -11.10 -8.71 -14.90
N LEU A 92 -11.95 -8.70 -15.93
CA LEU A 92 -13.10 -9.60 -16.04
C LEU A 92 -12.73 -11.01 -16.53
N GLU A 93 -11.51 -11.24 -17.01
CA GLU A 93 -11.04 -12.54 -17.50
C GLU A 93 -10.33 -13.38 -16.43
N PHE A 94 -10.08 -12.83 -15.23
CA PHE A 94 -9.54 -13.62 -14.12
C PHE A 94 -10.53 -14.67 -13.64
N GLU A 95 -10.01 -15.83 -13.26
CA GLU A 95 -10.80 -16.91 -12.66
C GLU A 95 -11.46 -16.48 -11.33
N SER A 96 -10.93 -15.45 -10.67
CA SER A 96 -11.45 -14.87 -9.43
C SER A 96 -11.62 -13.34 -9.54
N TYR A 97 -12.86 -12.86 -9.38
CA TYR A 97 -13.18 -11.42 -9.35
C TYR A 97 -12.42 -10.69 -8.22
N GLN A 98 -12.35 -11.30 -7.03
CA GLN A 98 -11.67 -10.74 -5.88
C GLN A 98 -10.17 -10.60 -6.11
N PHE A 99 -9.57 -11.53 -6.85
CA PHE A 99 -8.14 -11.46 -7.19
C PHE A 99 -7.88 -10.20 -8.01
N ALA A 100 -8.70 -9.99 -9.04
CA ALA A 100 -8.60 -8.82 -9.89
C ALA A 100 -8.86 -7.50 -9.13
N VAL A 101 -9.79 -7.48 -8.17
CA VAL A 101 -10.01 -6.32 -7.29
C VAL A 101 -8.80 -6.07 -6.38
N GLY A 102 -8.16 -7.12 -5.87
CA GLY A 102 -6.96 -7.04 -5.05
C GLY A 102 -5.76 -6.47 -5.80
N GLU A 103 -5.47 -7.01 -6.99
CA GLU A 103 -4.41 -6.48 -7.86
C GLU A 103 -4.68 -5.03 -8.28
N HIS A 104 -5.92 -4.70 -8.66
CA HIS A 104 -6.29 -3.32 -8.98
C HIS A 104 -6.04 -2.38 -7.79
N ALA A 105 -6.31 -2.81 -6.57
CA ALA A 105 -6.03 -2.03 -5.37
C ALA A 105 -4.51 -1.85 -5.15
N LEU A 106 -3.68 -2.88 -5.39
CA LEU A 106 -2.21 -2.74 -5.35
C LEU A 106 -1.69 -1.73 -6.39
N ILE A 107 -2.18 -1.79 -7.63
CA ILE A 107 -1.81 -0.84 -8.69
C ILE A 107 -2.22 0.57 -8.27
N ALA A 108 -3.46 0.75 -7.80
CA ALA A 108 -3.96 2.04 -7.33
C ALA A 108 -3.11 2.60 -6.18
N ALA A 109 -2.71 1.76 -5.23
CA ALA A 109 -1.82 2.17 -4.14
C ALA A 109 -0.45 2.63 -4.65
N THR A 110 0.09 1.93 -5.64
CA THR A 110 1.37 2.27 -6.28
C THR A 110 1.29 3.62 -7.01
N ILE A 111 0.20 3.85 -7.76
CA ILE A 111 -0.09 5.13 -8.41
C ILE A 111 -0.17 6.25 -7.37
N ASP A 112 -0.94 6.05 -6.30
CA ASP A 112 -1.06 7.02 -5.20
C ASP A 112 0.30 7.33 -4.58
N ALA A 113 1.16 6.33 -4.33
CA ALA A 113 2.51 6.52 -3.79
C ALA A 113 3.44 7.27 -4.76
N PHE A 114 3.34 7.01 -6.06
CA PHE A 114 4.10 7.76 -7.07
C PHE A 114 3.60 9.19 -7.19
N ASP A 115 2.29 9.44 -7.15
CA ASP A 115 1.73 10.79 -7.10
C ASP A 115 2.26 11.58 -5.88
N CYS A 116 2.37 10.92 -4.71
CA CYS A 116 3.00 11.51 -3.53
C CYS A 116 4.45 11.90 -3.76
N SER A 117 5.12 11.33 -4.76
CA SER A 117 6.55 11.51 -5.03
C SER A 117 6.86 12.67 -5.97
N PHE A 118 5.87 13.21 -6.69
CA PHE A 118 6.06 14.38 -7.57
C PHE A 118 5.02 15.49 -7.42
N SER A 119 3.98 15.31 -6.60
CA SER A 119 2.96 16.33 -6.33
C SER A 119 2.85 16.65 -4.85
N ALA A 120 3.27 17.85 -4.45
CA ALA A 120 3.13 18.33 -3.07
C ALA A 120 1.66 18.59 -2.68
N GLU A 121 0.77 18.72 -3.66
CA GLU A 121 -0.68 18.97 -3.49
C GLU A 121 -1.47 17.69 -3.19
N SER A 122 -0.86 16.52 -3.43
CA SER A 122 -1.46 15.19 -3.21
C SER A 122 -1.46 14.79 -1.73
N PHE A 123 -2.09 15.59 -0.87
CA PHE A 123 -2.13 15.38 0.58
C PHE A 123 -2.87 14.09 1.00
N ASP A 124 -3.84 13.66 0.22
CA ASP A 124 -4.67 12.49 0.54
C ASP A 124 -4.06 11.18 0.06
N ASN A 125 -3.17 11.24 -0.93
CA ASN A 125 -2.63 10.07 -1.60
C ASN A 125 -1.85 9.10 -0.69
N PRO A 126 -1.07 9.52 0.33
CA PRO A 126 -0.43 8.55 1.22
C PRO A 126 -1.45 7.79 2.06
N THR A 127 -2.57 8.44 2.41
CA THR A 127 -3.68 7.79 3.13
C THR A 127 -4.45 6.85 2.21
N ASN A 128 -4.64 7.24 0.95
CA ASN A 128 -5.28 6.40 -0.06
C ASN A 128 -4.43 5.16 -0.34
N ALA A 129 -3.12 5.32 -0.55
CA ALA A 129 -2.19 4.20 -0.76
C ALA A 129 -2.28 3.18 0.38
N ALA A 130 -2.21 3.62 1.65
CA ALA A 130 -2.34 2.74 2.81
C ALA A 130 -3.69 1.99 2.83
N TYR A 131 -4.79 2.68 2.50
CA TYR A 131 -6.11 2.07 2.43
C TYR A 131 -6.24 1.06 1.28
N GLN A 132 -5.72 1.38 0.10
CA GLN A 132 -5.75 0.50 -1.06
C GLN A 132 -4.94 -0.78 -0.83
N ILE A 133 -3.77 -0.67 -0.19
CA ILE A 133 -3.00 -1.84 0.26
C ILE A 133 -3.79 -2.72 1.22
N TYR A 134 -4.38 -2.10 2.25
CA TYR A 134 -5.20 -2.85 3.19
C TYR A 134 -6.36 -3.56 2.49
N TRP A 135 -7.03 -2.87 1.55
CA TRP A 135 -8.11 -3.44 0.77
C TRP A 135 -7.65 -4.61 -0.10
N ALA A 136 -6.46 -4.53 -0.71
CA ALA A 136 -5.87 -5.63 -1.48
C ALA A 136 -5.71 -6.88 -0.61
N ILE A 137 -5.15 -6.73 0.59
CA ILE A 137 -4.97 -7.84 1.54
C ILE A 137 -6.31 -8.44 1.96
N VAL A 138 -7.32 -7.60 2.23
CA VAL A 138 -8.68 -8.09 2.51
C VAL A 138 -9.24 -8.91 1.34
N GLN A 139 -9.00 -8.51 0.09
CA GLN A 139 -9.42 -9.30 -1.07
C GLN A 139 -8.71 -10.65 -1.14
N ALA A 140 -7.41 -10.70 -0.86
CA ALA A 140 -6.64 -11.94 -0.80
C ALA A 140 -7.21 -12.91 0.24
N GLU A 141 -7.52 -12.41 1.43
CA GLU A 141 -8.12 -13.22 2.51
C GLU A 141 -9.54 -13.70 2.17
N ILE A 142 -10.33 -12.93 1.43
CA ILE A 142 -11.65 -13.37 0.94
C ILE A 142 -11.50 -14.59 0.02
N ILE A 143 -10.50 -14.59 -0.86
CA ILE A 143 -10.24 -15.69 -1.80
C ILE A 143 -9.84 -16.94 -1.02
N GLU A 144 -8.89 -16.82 -0.10
CA GLU A 144 -8.38 -17.94 0.70
C GLU A 144 -9.48 -18.58 1.56
N LYS A 145 -10.38 -17.77 2.14
CA LYS A 145 -11.45 -18.26 3.03
C LYS A 145 -12.68 -18.75 2.28
N GLY A 146 -12.88 -18.38 1.02
CA GLY A 146 -13.96 -18.88 0.16
C GLY A 146 -15.39 -18.55 0.62
N GLU A 147 -15.58 -17.56 1.52
CA GLU A 147 -16.87 -17.25 2.14
C GLU A 147 -17.12 -15.74 2.23
N GLY A 148 -18.41 -15.35 2.16
CA GLY A 148 -19.00 -14.10 2.66
C GLY A 148 -18.41 -12.77 2.17
N THR A 149 -19.21 -11.92 1.49
CA THR A 149 -18.80 -10.54 1.15
C THR A 149 -19.65 -9.46 1.84
N ASP A 150 -20.52 -9.86 2.77
CA ASP A 150 -21.35 -8.91 3.51
C ASP A 150 -20.54 -8.12 4.55
N GLU A 151 -21.02 -6.92 4.89
CA GLU A 151 -20.33 -5.99 5.80
C GLU A 151 -20.08 -6.59 7.20
N SER A 152 -20.99 -7.45 7.68
CA SER A 152 -20.85 -8.09 8.99
C SER A 152 -19.74 -9.13 8.98
N TRP A 153 -19.61 -9.88 7.88
CA TRP A 153 -18.55 -10.83 7.66
C TRP A 153 -17.22 -10.11 7.48
N LEU A 154 -17.15 -9.06 6.65
CA LEU A 154 -15.92 -8.26 6.48
C LEU A 154 -15.44 -7.69 7.81
N THR A 155 -16.35 -7.14 8.61
CA THR A 155 -15.99 -6.64 9.95
C THR A 155 -15.44 -7.75 10.85
N ARG A 156 -15.96 -8.99 10.76
CA ARG A 156 -15.44 -10.14 11.52
C ARG A 156 -14.09 -10.61 10.99
N LEU A 157 -13.94 -10.72 9.67
CA LEU A 157 -12.69 -11.07 9.02
C LEU A 157 -11.60 -10.11 9.49
N GLU A 158 -11.78 -8.81 9.29
CA GLU A 158 -10.78 -7.81 9.65
C GLU A 158 -10.43 -7.81 11.15
N ALA A 159 -11.41 -8.08 12.03
CA ALA A 159 -11.19 -8.12 13.47
C ALA A 159 -10.49 -9.39 13.98
N GLN A 160 -10.61 -10.52 13.25
CA GLN A 160 -10.12 -11.83 13.69
C GLN A 160 -8.92 -12.31 12.89
N ASN A 161 -8.74 -11.81 11.68
CA ASN A 161 -7.69 -12.21 10.77
C ASN A 161 -6.34 -11.62 11.20
N ALA A 162 -5.36 -12.49 11.42
CA ALA A 162 -4.03 -12.09 11.88
C ALA A 162 -3.29 -11.24 10.83
N ILE A 163 -3.49 -11.51 9.54
CA ILE A 163 -2.84 -10.81 8.43
C ILE A 163 -3.38 -9.39 8.31
N CYS A 164 -4.71 -9.21 8.27
CA CYS A 164 -5.32 -7.88 8.24
C CYS A 164 -4.89 -7.03 9.45
N ARG A 165 -4.81 -7.62 10.65
CA ARG A 165 -4.37 -6.93 11.86
C ARG A 165 -2.88 -6.59 11.82
N SER A 166 -2.06 -7.49 11.28
CA SER A 166 -0.62 -7.29 11.12
C SER A 166 -0.34 -6.13 10.16
N GLU A 167 -1.10 -6.02 9.07
CA GLU A 167 -0.97 -4.89 8.14
C GLU A 167 -1.33 -3.55 8.82
N ILE A 168 -2.44 -3.49 9.57
CA ILE A 168 -2.80 -2.27 10.31
C ILE A 168 -1.70 -1.89 11.32
N ASP A 169 -1.18 -2.88 12.06
CA ASP A 169 -0.12 -2.68 13.03
C ASP A 169 1.17 -2.18 12.36
N PHE A 170 1.55 -2.76 11.23
CA PHE A 170 2.66 -2.29 10.40
C PHE A 170 2.47 -0.83 9.99
N GLN A 171 1.32 -0.47 9.40
CA GLN A 171 1.06 0.90 8.93
C GLN A 171 1.14 1.92 10.09
N LEU A 172 0.59 1.58 11.26
CA LEU A 172 0.64 2.44 12.45
C LEU A 172 2.06 2.59 13.00
N LYS A 173 2.83 1.50 13.07
CA LYS A 173 4.23 1.50 13.51
C LYS A 173 5.13 2.23 12.53
N CYS A 174 4.96 2.01 11.24
CA CYS A 174 5.65 2.72 10.16
C CYS A 174 5.44 4.23 10.28
N LEU A 175 4.19 4.68 10.40
CA LEU A 175 3.88 6.10 10.59
C LEU A 175 4.56 6.66 11.85
N ARG A 176 4.57 5.90 12.94
CA ARG A 176 5.26 6.29 14.19
C ARG A 176 6.76 6.39 14.01
N VAL A 177 7.40 5.45 13.32
CA VAL A 177 8.84 5.50 13.01
C VAL A 177 9.16 6.77 12.22
N ILE A 178 8.42 7.02 11.14
CA ILE A 178 8.63 8.19 10.27
C ILE A 178 8.42 9.50 11.02
N GLU A 179 7.40 9.59 11.88
CA GLU A 179 7.13 10.78 12.71
C GLU A 179 8.29 11.11 13.66
N ASN A 180 9.00 10.09 14.15
CA ASN A 180 10.06 10.26 15.12
C ASN A 180 11.46 10.23 14.50
N TRP A 181 11.57 9.97 13.20
CA TRP A 181 12.86 9.80 12.54
C TRP A 181 13.71 11.08 12.61
N GLN A 182 14.93 10.94 13.12
CA GLN A 182 15.89 12.04 13.23
C GLN A 182 17.05 11.78 12.27
N GLY A 183 17.14 12.54 11.19
CA GLY A 183 18.25 12.43 10.23
C GLY A 183 17.80 12.47 8.77
N PRO A 184 18.68 12.05 7.84
CA PRO A 184 18.31 11.77 6.45
C PRO A 184 17.17 10.75 6.39
N LEU A 185 16.34 10.82 5.34
CA LEU A 185 15.25 9.87 5.17
C LEU A 185 15.80 8.44 5.06
N PRO A 186 15.22 7.49 5.82
CA PRO A 186 15.62 6.11 5.76
C PRO A 186 15.18 5.45 4.46
N ASN A 187 15.87 4.38 4.08
CA ASN A 187 15.37 3.41 3.13
C ASN A 187 14.33 2.48 3.79
N TYR A 188 13.76 1.55 3.02
CA TYR A 188 12.75 0.62 3.51
C TYR A 188 13.27 -0.30 4.64
N GLU A 189 14.44 -0.91 4.46
CA GLU A 189 15.05 -1.84 5.43
C GLU A 189 15.30 -1.15 6.79
N GLU A 190 15.76 0.09 6.77
CA GLU A 190 15.97 0.89 7.98
C GLU A 190 14.64 1.18 8.72
N VAL A 191 13.55 1.38 7.97
CA VAL A 191 12.21 1.53 8.56
C VAL A 191 11.76 0.20 9.19
N GLU A 192 11.95 -0.94 8.52
CA GLU A 192 11.58 -2.25 9.06
C GLU A 192 12.33 -2.56 10.35
N ILE A 193 13.65 -2.37 10.39
CA ILE A 193 14.47 -2.57 11.60
C ILE A 193 13.98 -1.67 12.74
N ALA A 194 13.62 -0.42 12.44
CA ALA A 194 13.10 0.50 13.44
C ALA A 194 11.70 0.10 13.95
N ILE A 195 10.84 -0.46 13.09
CA ILE A 195 9.53 -1.02 13.47
C ILE A 195 9.69 -2.21 14.42
N GLU A 196 10.65 -3.11 14.15
CA GLU A 196 10.96 -4.26 15.00
C GLU A 196 11.47 -3.87 16.40
N SER A 197 11.97 -2.64 16.54
CA SER A 197 12.52 -2.10 17.77
C SER A 197 11.50 -1.35 18.66
N LEU A 198 10.23 -1.25 18.24
CA LEU A 198 9.14 -0.55 18.96
C LEU A 198 8.42 -1.42 20.00
#